data_AF-A0A831TDI9-F1
#
_entry.id   AF-A0A831TDI9-F1
#
_cell.length_a   1.000
_cell.length_b   1.000
_cell.length_c   1.000
_cell.angle_alpha   90.00
_cell.angle_beta   90.00
_cell.angle_gamma   90.00
#
_symmetry.space_group_name_H-M   'P 1'
#
loop_
_entity.id
_entity.type
_entity.pdbx_description
1 polymer ?
#
loop_
_entity_poly.entity_id
_entity_poly.type
_entity_poly.pdbx_seq_one_letter_code
_entity_poly.pdbx_strand_id
1 'polypeptide(L)'
;MSRMPVAVLLMLVAVLALPGCGQKGGGAERGVALKEDAKEEARLVDEDCEQLLRDKKTIAEARAWLKDEQKHVLWKGDRRKLIKQFEELSAAGVKEIYAVGLQSIGDGKQMTAEFVAKLPSDPAGRARAIEAYNRYMRDLVGDEEEAQDYVVADHGQKYLYYMLDL
;
A
#
# COMPACT_ATOMS: atom_id res chain seq x y z
N MET A 1 35.54 48.97 -10.94
CA MET A 1 35.94 48.90 -12.37
C MET A 1 37.39 48.39 -12.46
N SER A 2 37.60 47.13 -12.86
CA SER A 2 38.88 46.60 -13.39
C SER A 2 38.60 45.15 -13.85
N ARG A 3 38.38 44.91 -15.15
CA ARG A 3 39.33 44.42 -16.17
C ARG A 3 39.60 42.90 -16.09
N MET A 4 39.07 42.19 -17.10
CA MET A 4 39.37 40.79 -17.47
C MET A 4 40.82 40.64 -17.96
N PRO A 5 41.30 39.39 -18.13
CA PRO A 5 41.63 39.00 -19.50
C PRO A 5 41.22 37.57 -19.91
N VAL A 6 41.07 37.45 -21.23
CA VAL A 6 40.77 36.28 -22.06
C VAL A 6 42.07 35.63 -22.55
N ALA A 7 42.14 34.29 -22.59
CA ALA A 7 42.98 33.45 -23.47
C ALA A 7 42.47 32.00 -23.31
N VAL A 8 41.89 31.27 -24.26
CA VAL A 8 42.25 30.83 -25.63
C VAL A 8 43.54 30.01 -25.72
N LEU A 9 43.40 28.68 -25.77
CA LEU A 9 44.23 27.71 -26.53
C LEU A 9 43.55 26.32 -26.46
N LEU A 10 42.85 25.83 -27.48
CA LEU A 10 43.28 25.11 -28.70
C LEU A 10 43.56 23.59 -28.54
N MET A 11 42.71 22.81 -29.24
CA MET A 11 42.88 21.48 -29.85
C MET A 11 43.13 20.23 -28.97
N LEU A 12 42.37 19.15 -29.19
CA LEU A 12 42.55 18.21 -30.31
C LEU A 12 41.42 17.15 -30.41
N VAL A 13 40.87 17.08 -31.62
CA VAL A 13 40.20 15.99 -32.38
C VAL A 13 40.12 14.58 -31.79
N ALA A 14 38.93 13.97 -31.83
CA ALA A 14 38.69 12.63 -32.40
C ALA A 14 37.18 12.38 -32.64
N VAL A 15 36.70 12.76 -33.83
CA VAL A 15 35.46 12.20 -34.38
C VAL A 15 35.82 10.86 -35.01
N LEU A 16 35.42 9.76 -34.36
CA LEU A 16 35.35 8.45 -34.99
C LEU A 16 33.87 8.10 -35.18
N ALA A 17 33.50 8.00 -36.45
CA ALA A 17 32.22 7.49 -36.88
C ALA A 17 32.28 5.97 -37.14
N LEU A 18 31.09 5.36 -37.08
CA LEU A 18 30.63 4.05 -37.58
C LEU A 18 30.67 2.87 -36.58
N PRO A 19 29.80 1.86 -36.73
CA PRO A 19 28.39 1.82 -37.13
C PRO A 19 27.53 1.07 -36.08
N GLY A 20 26.20 1.06 -36.25
CA GLY A 20 25.27 0.47 -35.29
C GLY A 20 25.50 -1.01 -34.97
N CYS A 21 25.48 -1.33 -33.68
CA CYS A 21 24.85 -2.52 -33.13
C CYS A 21 23.79 -2.04 -32.14
N GLY A 22 22.52 -2.32 -32.44
CA GLY A 22 21.43 -2.04 -31.54
C GLY A 22 21.60 -2.81 -30.24
N GLN A 23 21.65 -2.09 -29.13
CA GLN A 23 21.36 -2.67 -27.82
C GLN A 23 20.21 -1.88 -27.23
N LYS A 24 19.00 -2.38 -27.51
CA LYS A 24 17.75 -2.03 -26.83
C LYS A 24 17.87 -2.54 -25.39
N GLY A 25 18.57 -1.80 -24.54
CA GLY A 25 18.84 -2.16 -23.16
C GLY A 25 18.58 -0.96 -22.24
N GLY A 26 17.33 -0.54 -22.14
CA GLY A 26 16.93 0.59 -21.28
C GLY A 26 15.59 0.40 -20.56
N GLY A 27 15.04 -0.82 -20.58
CA GLY A 27 13.75 -1.13 -19.93
C GLY A 27 13.85 -2.10 -18.76
N ALA A 28 15.00 -2.77 -18.57
CA ALA A 28 15.15 -3.80 -17.54
C ALA A 28 15.55 -3.21 -16.18
N GLU A 29 16.53 -2.30 -16.11
CA GLU A 29 17.04 -1.79 -14.82
C GLU A 29 16.01 -0.93 -14.08
N ARG A 30 15.32 -0.01 -14.77
CA ARG A 30 14.28 0.84 -14.16
C ARG A 30 13.06 0.02 -13.71
N GLY A 31 12.71 -1.04 -14.45
CA GLY A 31 11.62 -1.95 -14.08
C GLY A 31 11.97 -2.94 -12.97
N VAL A 32 13.25 -3.23 -12.75
CA VAL A 32 13.72 -4.04 -11.60
C VAL A 32 13.75 -3.18 -10.35
N ALA A 33 14.30 -1.96 -10.40
CA ALA A 33 14.34 -1.05 -9.25
C ALA A 33 12.93 -0.74 -8.70
N LEU A 34 11.97 -0.37 -9.57
CA LEU A 34 10.58 -0.12 -9.14
C LEU A 34 9.89 -1.36 -8.54
N LYS A 35 10.26 -2.56 -8.97
CA LYS A 35 9.74 -3.82 -8.41
C LYS A 35 10.39 -4.19 -7.09
N GLU A 36 11.67 -3.87 -6.92
CA GLU A 36 12.38 -4.04 -5.65
C GLU A 36 11.82 -3.08 -4.60
N ASP A 37 11.56 -1.83 -4.97
CA ASP A 37 10.93 -0.82 -4.11
C ASP A 37 9.54 -1.27 -3.63
N ALA A 38 8.67 -1.72 -4.55
CA ALA A 38 7.33 -2.20 -4.20
C ALA A 38 7.34 -3.47 -3.33
N LYS A 39 8.33 -4.35 -3.52
CA LYS A 39 8.49 -5.54 -2.68
C LYS A 39 8.97 -5.17 -1.28
N GLU A 40 9.86 -4.19 -1.16
CA GLU A 40 10.33 -3.69 0.13
C GLU A 40 9.21 -2.97 0.88
N GLU A 41 8.40 -2.15 0.19
CA GLU A 41 7.20 -1.53 0.75
C GLU A 41 6.23 -2.58 1.31
N ALA A 42 5.94 -3.62 0.53
CA ALA A 42 5.07 -4.71 0.97
C ALA A 42 5.63 -5.44 2.21
N ARG A 43 6.96 -5.56 2.33
CA ARG A 43 7.64 -6.12 3.51
C ARG A 43 7.51 -5.20 4.73
N LEU A 44 7.67 -3.89 4.56
CA LEU A 44 7.51 -2.90 5.64
C LEU A 44 6.08 -2.86 6.15
N VAL A 45 5.08 -2.87 5.26
CA VAL A 45 3.66 -2.98 5.63
C VAL A 45 3.39 -4.26 6.43
N ASP A 46 4.01 -5.38 6.04
CA ASP A 46 3.89 -6.63 6.80
C ASP A 46 4.45 -6.49 8.22
N GLU A 47 5.60 -5.82 8.39
CA GLU A 47 6.21 -5.58 9.71
C GLU A 47 5.33 -4.69 10.59
N ASP A 48 4.78 -3.62 10.02
CA ASP A 48 3.87 -2.70 10.72
C ASP A 48 2.58 -3.43 11.14
N CYS A 49 2.01 -4.24 10.25
CA CYS A 49 0.85 -5.08 10.56
C CYS A 49 1.16 -6.09 11.67
N GLU A 50 2.32 -6.74 11.64
CA GLU A 50 2.75 -7.64 12.71
C GLU A 50 2.88 -6.90 14.05
N GLN A 51 3.39 -5.67 14.03
CA GLN A 51 3.51 -4.85 15.24
C GLN A 51 2.14 -4.45 15.80
N LEU A 52 1.21 -4.00 14.95
CA LEU A 52 -0.17 -3.69 15.34
C LEU A 52 -0.88 -4.91 15.92
N LEU A 53 -0.74 -6.08 15.29
CA LEU A 53 -1.38 -7.32 15.73
C LEU A 53 -0.76 -7.92 17.02
N ARG A 54 0.43 -7.48 17.43
CA ARG A 54 1.05 -7.91 18.71
C ARG A 54 0.38 -7.26 19.91
N ASP A 55 -0.15 -6.05 19.79
CA ASP A 55 -0.82 -5.38 20.90
C ASP A 55 -2.26 -5.90 21.08
N LYS A 56 -2.38 -6.99 21.84
CA LYS A 56 -3.67 -7.65 22.10
C LYS A 56 -4.69 -6.76 22.82
N LYS A 57 -4.29 -5.62 23.37
CA LYS A 57 -5.21 -4.68 24.06
C LYS A 57 -5.89 -3.71 23.09
N THR A 58 -5.31 -3.50 21.91
CA THR A 58 -5.77 -2.50 20.94
C THR A 58 -6.23 -3.14 19.63
N ILE A 59 -6.63 -4.42 19.69
CA ILE A 59 -7.21 -5.15 18.56
C ILE A 59 -8.56 -5.79 18.92
N ALA A 60 -9.43 -5.91 17.92
CA ALA A 60 -10.67 -6.68 17.99
C ALA A 60 -10.95 -7.33 16.62
N GLU A 61 -11.76 -8.39 16.58
CA GLU A 61 -12.24 -8.93 15.31
C GLU A 61 -13.09 -7.87 14.60
N ALA A 62 -12.74 -7.55 13.35
CA ALA A 62 -13.22 -6.35 12.68
C ALA A 62 -14.73 -6.34 12.47
N ARG A 63 -15.34 -7.48 12.08
CA ARG A 63 -16.77 -7.55 11.79
C ARG A 63 -17.61 -7.44 13.06
N ALA A 64 -17.21 -8.11 14.13
CA ALA A 64 -17.85 -7.99 15.44
C ALA A 64 -17.72 -6.57 15.97
N TRP A 65 -16.53 -5.96 15.83
CA TRP A 65 -16.30 -4.59 16.24
C TRP A 65 -17.20 -3.61 15.46
N LEU A 66 -17.30 -3.77 14.13
CA LEU A 66 -18.16 -2.94 13.28
C LEU A 66 -19.66 -3.14 13.53
N LYS A 67 -20.10 -4.21 14.22
CA LYS A 67 -21.53 -4.41 14.54
C LYS A 67 -22.01 -3.64 15.76
N ASP A 68 -21.11 -3.26 16.68
CA ASP A 68 -21.48 -2.53 17.90
C ASP A 68 -21.34 -1.01 17.70
N GLU A 69 -22.37 -0.39 17.14
CA GLU A 69 -22.39 1.07 16.91
C GLU A 69 -22.55 1.89 18.19
N GLN A 70 -22.94 1.26 19.30
CA GLN A 70 -23.12 1.96 20.58
C GLN A 70 -21.78 2.21 21.28
N LYS A 71 -20.86 1.25 21.16
CA LYS A 71 -19.54 1.31 21.81
C LYS A 71 -18.40 1.65 20.86
N HIS A 72 -18.55 1.42 19.55
CA HIS A 72 -17.44 1.53 18.61
C HIS A 72 -17.69 2.59 17.55
N VAL A 73 -16.83 3.61 17.54
CA VAL A 73 -16.87 4.74 16.62
C VAL A 73 -15.86 4.52 15.50
N LEU A 74 -16.32 4.53 14.26
CA LEU A 74 -15.42 4.53 13.10
C LEU A 74 -15.09 5.99 12.79
N TRP A 75 -13.81 6.38 12.86
CA TRP A 75 -13.40 7.79 12.70
C TRP A 75 -13.65 8.32 11.28
N LYS A 76 -13.26 7.54 10.26
CA LYS A 76 -13.45 7.83 8.84
C LYS A 76 -13.90 6.58 8.09
N GLY A 77 -14.57 6.79 6.96
CA GLY A 77 -15.09 5.73 6.09
C GLY A 77 -16.55 5.36 6.35
N ASP A 78 -17.07 4.44 5.54
CA ASP A 78 -18.45 3.97 5.60
C ASP A 78 -18.49 2.54 6.16
N ARG A 79 -19.17 2.39 7.31
CA ARG A 79 -19.31 1.12 8.02
C ARG A 79 -19.98 0.02 7.19
N ARG A 80 -21.01 0.36 6.41
CA ARG A 80 -21.72 -0.61 5.57
C ARG A 80 -20.85 -1.06 4.40
N LYS A 81 -20.12 -0.13 3.78
CA LYS A 81 -19.14 -0.45 2.73
C LYS A 81 -18.03 -1.35 3.27
N LEU A 82 -17.49 -1.07 4.46
CA LEU A 82 -16.47 -1.92 5.09
C LEU A 82 -16.97 -3.33 5.41
N ILE A 83 -18.19 -3.45 5.96
CA ILE A 83 -18.79 -4.78 6.22
C ILE A 83 -18.88 -5.58 4.93
N LYS A 84 -19.41 -4.97 3.86
CA LYS A 84 -19.47 -5.62 2.54
C LYS A 84 -18.08 -5.99 2.01
N GLN A 85 -17.11 -5.09 2.14
CA GLN A 85 -15.74 -5.34 1.72
C GLN A 85 -15.13 -6.53 2.47
N PHE A 86 -15.35 -6.61 3.78
CA PHE A 86 -14.86 -7.73 4.58
C PHE A 86 -15.56 -9.04 4.22
N GLU A 87 -16.84 -9.01 3.83
CA GLU A 87 -17.54 -10.16 3.23
C GLU A 87 -16.89 -10.62 1.92
N GLU A 88 -16.57 -9.70 1.01
CA GLU A 88 -15.84 -10.00 -0.24
C GLU A 88 -14.47 -10.63 0.04
N LEU A 89 -13.70 -10.07 0.98
CA LEU A 89 -12.41 -10.64 1.38
C LEU A 89 -12.54 -12.07 1.92
N SER A 90 -13.59 -12.34 2.71
CA SER A 90 -13.81 -13.68 3.23
C SER A 90 -14.22 -14.67 2.16
N ALA A 91 -15.01 -14.25 1.18
CA ALA A 91 -15.29 -15.05 -0.01
C ALA A 91 -14.01 -15.32 -0.84
N ALA A 92 -13.03 -14.41 -0.81
CA ALA A 92 -11.73 -14.62 -1.45
C ALA A 92 -10.81 -15.59 -0.68
N GLY A 93 -11.10 -15.87 0.59
CA GLY A 93 -10.37 -16.81 1.45
C GLY A 93 -9.72 -16.19 2.69
N VAL A 94 -9.87 -14.88 2.91
CA VAL A 94 -9.38 -14.19 4.12
C VAL A 94 -10.20 -14.65 5.33
N LYS A 95 -9.52 -15.19 6.34
CA LYS A 95 -10.18 -15.72 7.55
C LYS A 95 -10.12 -14.78 8.75
N GLU A 96 -9.12 -13.91 8.78
CA GLU A 96 -8.82 -13.07 9.93
C GLU A 96 -8.74 -11.61 9.46
N ILE A 97 -9.62 -10.78 10.00
CA ILE A 97 -9.62 -9.33 9.80
C ILE A 97 -9.77 -8.68 11.17
N TYR A 98 -8.88 -7.76 11.51
CA TYR A 98 -8.82 -7.12 12.80
C TYR A 98 -9.01 -5.62 12.66
N ALA A 99 -9.86 -5.04 13.52
CA ALA A 99 -9.77 -3.63 13.84
C ALA A 99 -8.54 -3.47 14.74
N VAL A 100 -7.65 -2.55 14.41
CA VAL A 100 -6.37 -2.34 15.12
C VAL A 100 -6.26 -0.89 15.59
N GLY A 101 -5.24 -0.59 16.40
CA GLY A 101 -5.00 0.77 16.88
C GLY A 101 -6.18 1.33 17.69
N LEU A 102 -6.96 0.47 18.37
CA LEU A 102 -8.17 0.89 19.07
C LEU A 102 -7.83 1.90 20.19
N GLN A 103 -8.40 3.09 20.10
CA GLN A 103 -8.23 4.16 21.08
C GLN A 103 -9.50 4.32 21.92
N SER A 104 -9.36 4.52 23.23
CA SER A 104 -10.48 4.88 24.10
C SER A 104 -10.81 6.37 23.93
N ILE A 105 -12.08 6.69 23.68
CA ILE A 105 -12.55 8.07 23.48
C ILE A 105 -13.48 8.57 24.60
N GLY A 106 -13.46 7.89 25.75
CA GLY A 106 -14.36 8.18 26.88
C GLY A 106 -15.67 7.39 26.84
N ASP A 107 -16.45 7.45 27.92
CA ASP A 107 -17.76 6.77 28.07
C ASP A 107 -17.76 5.27 27.75
N GLY A 108 -16.62 4.61 27.91
CA GLY A 108 -16.45 3.19 27.57
C GLY A 108 -16.48 2.91 26.07
N LYS A 109 -16.33 3.92 25.22
CA LYS A 109 -16.28 3.80 23.76
C LYS A 109 -14.86 3.66 23.24
N GLN A 110 -14.74 2.97 22.11
CA GLN A 110 -13.49 2.82 21.37
C GLN A 110 -13.63 3.38 19.97
N MET A 111 -12.50 3.79 19.39
CA MET A 111 -12.42 4.35 18.05
C MET A 111 -11.23 3.78 17.28
N THR A 112 -11.39 3.64 15.98
CA THR A 112 -10.27 3.39 15.05
C THR A 112 -10.61 3.89 13.63
N ALA A 113 -9.57 4.04 12.81
CA ALA A 113 -9.61 4.19 11.37
C ALA A 113 -8.83 3.06 10.65
N GLU A 114 -8.37 2.05 11.40
CA GLU A 114 -7.35 1.11 10.95
C GLU A 114 -7.83 -0.34 11.01
N PHE A 115 -7.58 -1.09 9.94
CA PHE A 115 -7.85 -2.52 9.89
C PHE A 115 -6.71 -3.30 9.25
N VAL A 116 -6.49 -4.53 9.72
CA VAL A 116 -5.51 -5.46 9.15
C VAL A 116 -6.22 -6.74 8.73
N ALA A 117 -6.13 -7.10 7.46
CA ALA A 117 -6.62 -8.36 6.93
C ALA A 117 -5.45 -9.29 6.63
N LYS A 118 -5.50 -10.52 7.15
CA LYS A 118 -4.48 -11.54 6.90
C LYS A 118 -4.78 -12.30 5.63
N LEU A 119 -3.88 -12.19 4.65
CA LEU A 119 -4.01 -12.78 3.34
C LEU A 119 -3.86 -14.32 3.39
N PRO A 120 -4.54 -15.04 2.49
CA PRO A 120 -4.27 -16.45 2.26
C PRO A 120 -2.81 -16.68 1.86
N SER A 121 -2.23 -17.79 2.31
CA SER A 121 -0.88 -18.18 1.90
C SER A 121 -0.82 -18.68 0.46
N ASP A 122 -1.93 -19.22 -0.06
CA ASP A 122 -2.00 -19.65 -1.45
C ASP A 122 -2.06 -18.44 -2.41
N PRO A 123 -1.27 -18.42 -3.49
CA PRO A 123 -1.22 -17.28 -4.40
C PRO A 123 -2.56 -16.91 -5.04
N ALA A 124 -3.40 -17.89 -5.37
CA ALA A 124 -4.68 -17.63 -6.03
C ALA A 124 -5.68 -16.92 -5.10
N GLY A 125 -5.76 -17.35 -3.83
CA GLY A 125 -6.56 -16.70 -2.80
C GLY A 125 -6.05 -15.30 -2.48
N ARG A 126 -4.74 -15.14 -2.35
CA ARG A 126 -4.12 -13.82 -2.14
C ARG A 126 -4.42 -12.85 -3.28
N ALA A 127 -4.28 -13.28 -4.53
CA ALA A 127 -4.60 -12.47 -5.69
C ALA A 127 -6.07 -11.98 -5.70
N ARG A 128 -7.03 -12.86 -5.39
CA ARG A 128 -8.46 -12.47 -5.29
C ARG A 128 -8.71 -11.47 -4.17
N ALA A 129 -8.06 -11.65 -3.02
CA ALA A 129 -8.20 -10.75 -1.88
C ALA A 129 -7.62 -9.36 -2.19
N ILE A 130 -6.45 -9.30 -2.83
CA ILE A 130 -5.83 -8.06 -3.31
C ILE A 130 -6.72 -7.37 -4.36
N GLU A 131 -7.31 -8.13 -5.28
CA GLU A 131 -8.23 -7.56 -6.28
C GLU A 131 -9.45 -6.90 -5.60
N ALA A 132 -10.07 -7.59 -4.63
CA ALA A 132 -11.18 -7.03 -3.85
C ALA A 132 -10.77 -5.76 -3.08
N TYR A 133 -9.59 -5.77 -2.46
CA TYR A 133 -9.02 -4.59 -1.81
C TYR A 133 -8.83 -3.42 -2.78
N ASN A 134 -8.21 -3.66 -3.93
CA ASN A 134 -7.96 -2.61 -4.92
C ASN A 134 -9.26 -2.04 -5.50
N ARG A 135 -10.31 -2.85 -5.66
CA ARG A 135 -11.64 -2.35 -6.04
C ARG A 135 -12.21 -1.42 -4.97
N TYR A 136 -12.10 -1.82 -3.70
CA TYR A 136 -12.55 -0.99 -2.58
C TYR A 136 -11.78 0.33 -2.48
N MET A 137 -10.45 0.32 -2.58
CA MET A 137 -9.65 1.55 -2.49
C MET A 137 -9.99 2.54 -3.61
N ARG A 138 -10.20 2.06 -4.84
CA ARG A 138 -10.67 2.91 -5.95
C ARG A 138 -12.05 3.53 -5.68
N ASP A 139 -12.99 2.77 -5.11
CA ASP A 139 -14.30 3.30 -4.72
C ASP A 139 -14.23 4.29 -3.54
N LEU A 140 -13.31 4.05 -2.60
CA LEU A 140 -13.12 4.89 -1.43
C LEU A 140 -12.50 6.24 -1.79
N VAL A 141 -11.46 6.24 -2.63
CA VAL A 141 -10.76 7.46 -3.08
C VAL A 141 -11.60 8.21 -4.12
N GLY A 142 -12.23 7.50 -5.05
CA GLY A 142 -13.11 8.08 -6.07
C GLY A 142 -12.40 8.78 -7.23
N ASP A 143 -11.13 9.16 -7.06
CA ASP A 143 -10.23 9.63 -8.11
C ASP A 143 -9.29 8.50 -8.57
N GLU A 144 -9.17 8.29 -9.88
CA GLU A 144 -8.41 7.16 -10.45
C GLU A 144 -6.89 7.38 -10.42
N GLU A 145 -6.42 8.63 -10.46
CA GLU A 145 -5.01 8.96 -10.39
C GLU A 145 -4.52 8.82 -8.95
N GLU A 146 -5.25 9.40 -8.00
CA GLU A 146 -4.97 9.29 -6.56
C GLU A 146 -5.09 7.84 -6.06
N ALA A 147 -6.05 7.07 -6.57
CA ALA A 147 -6.19 5.67 -6.19
C ALA A 147 -4.96 4.80 -6.53
N GLN A 148 -4.10 5.22 -7.48
CA GLN A 148 -2.88 4.47 -7.81
C GLN A 148 -1.91 4.40 -6.64
N ASP A 149 -1.92 5.40 -5.74
CA ASP A 149 -1.06 5.43 -4.56
C ASP A 149 -1.50 4.42 -3.48
N TYR A 150 -2.69 3.84 -3.63
CA TYR A 150 -3.29 2.95 -2.63
C TYR A 150 -3.54 1.52 -3.12
N VAL A 151 -3.45 1.27 -4.42
CA VAL A 151 -3.61 -0.09 -4.96
C VAL A 151 -2.34 -0.89 -4.78
N VAL A 152 -2.50 -2.16 -4.42
CA VAL A 152 -1.38 -3.05 -4.11
C VAL A 152 -1.26 -4.14 -5.17
N ALA A 153 -0.03 -4.51 -5.48
CA ALA A 153 0.28 -5.70 -6.28
C ALA A 153 0.64 -6.88 -5.38
N ASP A 154 0.57 -8.10 -5.91
CA ASP A 154 1.02 -9.29 -5.17
C ASP A 154 2.55 -9.41 -5.21
N HIS A 155 3.18 -9.19 -4.07
CA HIS A 155 4.61 -9.38 -3.81
C HIS A 155 4.87 -10.49 -2.78
N GLY A 156 3.86 -11.29 -2.45
CA GLY A 156 3.92 -12.33 -1.42
C GLY A 156 3.71 -11.82 0.00
N GLN A 157 3.22 -10.60 0.18
CA GLN A 157 2.87 -10.02 1.47
C GLN A 157 1.80 -10.83 2.21
N LYS A 158 1.85 -10.79 3.54
CA LYS A 158 0.97 -11.53 4.44
C LYS A 158 -0.27 -10.73 4.81
N TYR A 159 -0.25 -9.41 4.71
CA TYR A 159 -1.33 -8.55 5.17
C TYR A 159 -1.79 -7.55 4.10
N LEU A 160 -3.04 -7.14 4.25
CA LEU A 160 -3.56 -5.90 3.69
C LEU A 160 -3.83 -4.95 4.85
N TYR A 161 -3.33 -3.74 4.74
CA TYR A 161 -3.56 -2.68 5.72
C TYR A 161 -4.57 -1.67 5.17
N TYR A 162 -5.58 -1.36 5.97
CA TYR A 162 -6.56 -0.33 5.68
C TYR A 162 -6.29 0.85 6.61
N MET A 163 -5.78 1.96 6.06
CA MET A 163 -5.74 3.25 6.75
C MET A 163 -6.84 4.11 6.16
N LEU A 164 -7.94 4.32 6.89
CA LEU A 164 -9.08 5.10 6.39
C LEU A 164 -8.93 6.60 6.63
N ASP A 165 -7.85 7.02 7.28
CA ASP A 165 -7.44 8.42 7.40
C ASP A 165 -6.61 8.86 6.19
N LEU A 166 -7.21 8.67 5.01
CA LEU A 166 -6.72 9.20 3.74
C LEU A 166 -7.05 10.69 3.65
#